data_AF-A0A3D5DFH9-F1
#
_entry.id   AF-A0A3D5DFH9-F1
#
_cell.length_a   1.000
_cell.length_b   1.000
_cell.length_c   1.000
_cell.angle_alpha   90.00
_cell.angle_beta   90.00
_cell.angle_gamma   90.00
#
_symmetry.space_group_name_H-M   'P 1'
#
loop_
_entity.id
_entity.type
_entity.pdbx_description
1 polymer ?
#
loop_
_entity_poly.entity_id
_entity_poly.type
_entity_poly.pdbx_seq_one_letter_code
_entity_poly.pdbx_strand_id
1 'polypeptide(L)' 'ELIYIAVSVANQCEYCIHSHTAAARAKGMTDDQHAELMAVIGMAHSTNGLVTTMQLPVDDAFRVTTACD' A
#
# COMPACT_ATOMS: atom_id res chain seq x y z
N GLU A 1 -9.59 6.82 4.72
CA GLU A 1 -8.27 7.37 5.09
C GLU A 1 -7.13 6.36 5.03
N LEU A 2 -7.29 5.11 5.48
CA LEU A 2 -6.19 4.13 5.50
C LEU A 2 -5.46 3.96 4.16
N ILE A 3 -6.21 3.82 3.05
CA ILE A 3 -5.64 3.77 1.69
C ILE A 3 -4.86 5.05 1.37
N TYR A 4 -5.38 6.21 1.78
CA TYR A 4 -4.73 7.50 1.55
C TYR A 4 -3.42 7.62 2.33
N ILE A 5 -3.38 7.12 3.57
CA ILE A 5 -2.15 7.03 4.36
C ILE A 5 -1.14 6.13 3.65
N ALA A 6 -1.55 4.92 3.21
CA ALA A 6 -0.66 4.00 2.51
C ALA A 6 -0.05 4.62 1.24
N VAL A 7 -0.87 5.29 0.42
CA VAL A 7 -0.39 6.02 -0.77
C VAL A 7 0.53 7.19 -0.38
N SER A 8 0.22 7.90 0.69
CA SER A 8 1.05 9.01 1.19
C SER A 8 2.43 8.54 1.64
N VAL A 9 2.51 7.37 2.29
CA VAL A 9 3.76 6.73 2.68
C VAL A 9 4.55 6.25 1.46
N ALA A 10 3.88 5.57 0.52
CA ALA A 10 4.51 5.10 -0.72
C ALA A 10 5.09 6.27 -1.55
N ASN A 11 4.44 7.43 -1.51
CA ASN A 11 4.89 8.66 -2.18
C ASN A 11 5.75 9.58 -1.31
N GLN A 12 6.12 9.15 -0.09
CA GLN A 12 7.00 9.89 0.83
C GLN A 12 6.55 11.34 1.13
N CYS A 13 5.24 11.59 1.18
CA CYS A 13 4.70 12.93 1.46
C CYS A 13 4.46 13.12 2.97
N GLU A 14 5.39 13.78 3.68
CA GLU A 14 5.28 14.04 5.13
C GLU A 14 3.96 14.72 5.50
N TYR A 15 3.61 15.82 4.82
CA TYR A 15 2.36 16.55 5.06
C TYR A 15 1.13 15.65 4.92
N CYS A 16 1.09 14.83 3.87
CA CYS A 16 -0.02 13.93 3.57
C CYS A 16 -0.12 12.81 4.60
N ILE A 17 1.02 12.25 5.04
CA ILE A 17 1.06 11.22 6.08
C ILE A 17 0.41 11.76 7.36
N HIS A 18 0.80 12.96 7.80
CA HIS A 18 0.25 13.57 9.01
C HIS A 18 -1.23 13.94 8.86
N SER A 19 -1.61 14.61 7.77
CA SER A 19 -2.99 15.09 7.57
C SER A 19 -3.99 13.94 7.45
N HIS A 20 -3.65 12.89 6.70
CA HIS A 20 -4.52 11.72 6.54
C HIS A 20 -4.53 10.80 7.75
N THR A 21 -3.44 10.73 8.52
CA THR A 21 -3.44 10.01 9.81
C THR A 21 -4.36 10.71 10.82
N ALA A 22 -4.29 12.05 10.91
CA ALA A 22 -5.21 12.81 11.75
C ALA A 22 -6.68 12.63 11.32
N ALA A 23 -6.95 12.69 10.00
CA ALA A 23 -8.28 12.43 9.46
C ALA A 23 -8.78 11.00 9.74
N ALA A 24 -7.90 10.00 9.70
CA ALA A 24 -8.25 8.61 10.01
C ALA A 24 -8.64 8.45 11.48
N ARG A 25 -7.86 9.05 12.40
CA ARG A 25 -8.18 9.06 13.83
C ARG A 25 -9.51 9.76 14.11
N ALA A 26 -9.77 10.89 13.48
CA ALA A 26 -11.04 11.60 13.59
C ALA A 26 -12.25 10.77 13.10
N LYS A 27 -12.03 9.81 12.19
CA LYS A 27 -13.04 8.86 11.71
C LYS A 27 -13.07 7.53 12.49
N GLY A 28 -12.39 7.46 13.64
CA GLY A 28 -12.45 6.31 14.54
C GLY A 28 -11.38 5.24 14.29
N MET A 29 -10.27 5.56 13.61
CA MET A 29 -9.16 4.61 13.49
C MET A 29 -8.57 4.26 14.86
N THR A 30 -8.60 2.97 15.21
CA THR A 30 -8.05 2.45 16.47
C THR A 30 -6.52 2.30 16.40
N ASP A 31 -5.89 2.12 17.56
CA ASP A 31 -4.45 1.86 17.62
C ASP A 31 -4.10 0.52 16.95
N ASP A 32 -4.92 -0.52 17.15
CA ASP A 32 -4.74 -1.82 16.48
C ASP A 32 -4.84 -1.68 14.96
N GLN A 33 -5.80 -0.90 14.45
CA GLN A 33 -5.91 -0.62 13.01
C GLN A 33 -4.70 0.15 12.47
N HIS A 34 -4.17 1.09 13.23
CA HIS A 34 -2.97 1.84 12.83
C HIS A 34 -1.73 0.93 12.82
N ALA A 35 -1.56 0.06 13.82
CA ALA A 35 -0.48 -0.90 13.90
C ALA A 35 -0.52 -1.89 12.71
N GLU A 36 -1.71 -2.42 12.41
CA GLU A 36 -1.91 -3.32 11.27
C GLU A 36 -1.64 -2.62 9.93
N LEU A 37 -2.13 -1.37 9.78
CA LEU A 37 -1.84 -0.58 8.60
C LEU A 37 -0.33 -0.44 8.38
N MET A 38 0.44 -0.19 9.45
CA MET A 38 1.89 -0.08 9.32
C MET A 38 2.57 -1.41 8.97
N ALA A 39 2.08 -2.52 9.52
CA ALA A 39 2.57 -3.86 9.17
C ALA A 39 2.34 -4.17 7.68
N VAL A 40 1.15 -3.87 7.16
CA VAL A 40 0.80 -4.07 5.74
C VAL A 40 1.63 -3.17 4.82
N ILE A 41 1.79 -1.88 5.15
CA ILE A 41 2.63 -0.96 4.36
C ILE A 41 4.09 -1.46 4.31
N GLY A 42 4.65 -1.84 5.46
CA GLY A 42 6.02 -2.35 5.55
C GLY A 42 6.23 -3.63 4.76
N MET A 43 5.30 -4.59 4.89
CA MET A 43 5.31 -5.84 4.12
C MET A 43 5.22 -5.54 2.62
N ALA A 44 4.28 -4.70 2.18
CA ALA A 44 4.13 -4.34 0.77
C ALA A 44 5.38 -3.65 0.20
N HIS A 45 6.00 -2.71 0.92
CA HIS A 45 7.26 -2.09 0.50
C HIS A 45 8.38 -3.13 0.34
N SER A 46 8.51 -4.05 1.30
CA SER A 46 9.52 -5.10 1.26
C SER A 46 9.30 -6.06 0.09
N THR A 47 8.10 -6.60 -0.08
CA THR A 47 7.79 -7.55 -1.14
C THR A 47 7.88 -6.91 -2.52
N ASN A 48 7.42 -5.66 -2.67
CA ASN A 48 7.52 -4.93 -3.93
C ASN A 48 9.00 -4.70 -4.32
N GLY A 49 9.84 -4.34 -3.36
CA GLY A 49 11.29 -4.24 -3.57
C GLY A 49 11.89 -5.56 -4.04
N LEU A 50 11.58 -6.66 -3.35
CA LEU A 50 12.06 -8.00 -3.70
C LEU A 50 11.64 -8.44 -5.11
N VAL A 51 10.34 -8.36 -5.42
CA VAL A 51 9.78 -8.75 -6.72
C VAL A 51 10.38 -7.89 -7.85
N THR A 52 10.57 -6.59 -7.60
CA THR A 52 11.23 -5.68 -8.55
C THR A 52 12.69 -6.08 -8.77
N THR A 53 13.47 -6.33 -7.72
CA THR A 53 14.88 -6.76 -7.86
C THR A 53 15.02 -8.09 -8.59
N MET A 54 14.11 -9.03 -8.35
CA MET A 54 14.13 -10.36 -8.99
C MET A 54 13.57 -10.34 -10.42
N GLN A 55 12.93 -9.26 -10.86
CA GLN A 55 12.27 -9.15 -12.17
C GLN A 55 11.30 -10.31 -12.42
N LEU A 56 10.49 -10.68 -11.42
CA LEU A 56 9.57 -11.79 -11.56
C LEU A 56 8.53 -11.48 -12.66
N PRO A 57 8.30 -12.41 -13.61
CA PRO A 57 7.25 -12.24 -14.61
C PRO A 57 5.89 -12.36 -13.93
N VAL A 58 4.88 -11.72 -14.53
CA VAL A 58 3.48 -11.96 -14.16
C VAL A 58 3.10 -13.38 -14.58
N ASP A 59 2.57 -14.17 -13.65
CA ASP A 59 2.08 -15.52 -13.92
C ASP A 59 0.97 -15.50 -14.99
N ASP A 60 0.97 -16.50 -15.88
CA ASP A 60 -0.05 -16.58 -16.93
C ASP A 60 -1.48 -16.69 -16.38
N ALA A 61 -1.65 -17.24 -15.17
CA ALA A 61 -2.93 -17.29 -14.47
C ALA A 61 -3.53 -15.91 -14.17
N PHE A 62 -2.72 -14.85 -14.15
CA PHE A 62 -3.14 -13.47 -13.91
C PHE A 62 -3.16 -12.61 -15.19
N ARG A 63 -2.73 -13.15 -16.33
CA ARG A 63 -2.80 -12.44 -17.61
C ARG A 63 -4.24 -12.44 -18.10
N VAL A 64 -4.81 -11.25 -18.25
CA VAL A 64 -6.11 -11.07 -18.89
C VAL A 64 -5.88 -11.14 -20.40
N THR A 65 -6.22 -12.26 -21.02
CA THR A 65 -6.29 -12.34 -22.49
C THR A 65 -7.53 -11.59 -22.94
N THR A 66 -7.37 -10.49 -23.66
CA THR A 66 -8.50 -9.92 -24.39
C THR A 66 -8.78 -10.79 -25.61
N ALA A 67 -10.04 -10.93 -26.01
CA ALA A 67 -10.44 -11.78 -27.14
C ALA A 67 -9.85 -11.36 -28.52
N CYS A 68 -8.95 -10.37 -28.55
CA CYS A 68 -8.32 -9.81 -29.74
C CYS A 68 -6.79 -10.03 -29.78
N ASP A 69 -6.21 -10.80 -28.86
CA ASP A 69 -4.79 -11.18 -28.86
C ASP A 69 -4.52 -12.45 -29.69
#